data_AF-A0A2I0QHN5-F1
#
_entry.id   AF-A0A2I0QHN5-F1
#
_cell.length_a   1.000
_cell.length_b   1.000
_cell.length_c   1.000
_cell.angle_alpha   90.00
_cell.angle_beta   90.00
_cell.angle_gamma   90.00
#
_symmetry.space_group_name_H-M   'P 1'
#
loop_
_entity.id
_entity.type
_entity.pdbx_description
1 polymer ?
#
loop_
_entity_poly.entity_id
_entity_poly.type
_entity_poly.pdbx_seq_one_letter_code
_entity_poly.pdbx_strand_id
1 'polypeptide(L)'
;MTNNSLVLITQNIQSKIYTIRDLQVISDIDLAELYKVETRILNQAVKRNIERFSLDFMFQLTKDEFENLISQFVISSSQWGGIRKLPYAFTEQGVAMLSGVLKSETAVRVNIQIM
;
A
#
# COMPACT_ATOMS: atom_id res chain seq x y z
N MET A 1 16.85 18.87 13.40
CA MET A 1 15.88 19.16 12.32
C MET A 1 15.04 17.94 11.90
N THR A 2 15.09 16.82 12.63
CA THR A 2 14.54 15.50 12.23
C THR A 2 13.07 15.26 12.59
N ASN A 3 12.48 16.04 13.51
CA ASN A 3 11.13 15.76 14.02
C ASN A 3 10.01 16.15 13.05
N ASN A 4 10.19 17.23 12.27
CA ASN A 4 9.13 17.71 11.39
C ASN A 4 8.95 16.83 10.15
N SER A 5 10.03 16.24 9.63
CA SER A 5 9.96 15.26 8.55
C SER A 5 9.28 13.96 8.98
N LEU A 6 9.51 13.51 10.22
CA LEU A 6 8.89 12.30 10.74
C LEU A 6 7.37 12.48 10.90
N VAL A 7 6.92 13.61 11.45
CA VAL A 7 5.50 13.93 11.61
C VAL A 7 4.77 14.01 10.26
N LEU A 8 5.36 14.66 9.25
CA LEU A 8 4.78 14.76 7.91
C LEU A 8 4.67 13.39 7.22
N ILE A 9 5.64 12.50 7.42
CA ILE A 9 5.61 11.15 6.86
C ILE A 9 4.52 10.31 7.55
N THR A 10 4.40 10.37 8.87
CA THR A 10 3.33 9.67 9.61
C THR A 10 1.94 10.14 9.19
N GLN A 11 1.74 11.46 9.01
CA GLN A 11 0.47 12.00 8.52
C GLN A 11 0.16 11.53 7.09
N ASN A 12 1.17 11.43 6.23
CA ASN A 12 1.01 10.92 4.86
C ASN A 12 0.61 9.43 4.86
N ILE A 13 1.25 8.62 5.71
CA ILE A 13 0.90 7.19 5.85
C ILE A 13 -0.53 7.04 6.36
N GLN A 14 -0.92 7.76 7.41
CA GLN A 14 -2.26 7.65 8.00
C GLN A 14 -3.37 8.01 7.00
N SER A 15 -3.13 8.98 6.12
CA SER A 15 -4.07 9.35 5.06
C SER A 15 -4.26 8.29 3.97
N LYS A 16 -3.38 7.27 3.94
CA LYS A 16 -3.35 6.16 2.98
C LYS A 16 -3.73 4.82 3.62
N ILE A 17 -4.18 4.83 4.88
CA ILE A 17 -4.74 3.66 5.56
C ILE A 17 -6.25 3.65 5.37
N TYR A 18 -6.74 2.55 4.82
CA TYR A 18 -8.14 2.34 4.50
C TYR A 18 -8.70 1.20 5.35
N THR A 19 -9.99 1.26 5.68
CA THR A 19 -10.69 0.13 6.33
C THR A 19 -11.49 -0.62 5.29
N ILE A 20 -11.07 -1.84 4.95
CA ILE A 20 -11.75 -2.71 3.98
C ILE A 20 -11.90 -4.09 4.59
N ARG A 21 -13.13 -4.64 4.59
CA ARG A 21 -13.46 -5.93 5.24
C ARG A 21 -13.03 -5.97 6.71
N ASP A 22 -13.22 -4.86 7.44
CA ASP A 22 -12.81 -4.69 8.83
C ASP A 22 -11.28 -4.80 9.08
N LEU A 23 -10.47 -4.73 8.02
CA LEU A 23 -9.01 -4.73 8.08
C LEU A 23 -8.46 -3.36 7.70
N GLN A 24 -7.44 -2.92 8.44
CA GLN A 24 -6.63 -1.76 8.04
C GLN A 24 -5.70 -2.19 6.91
N VAL A 25 -5.81 -1.51 5.76
CA VAL A 25 -5.06 -1.86 4.56
C VAL A 25 -4.49 -0.63 3.86
N ILE A 26 -3.39 -0.82 3.14
CA ILE A 26 -2.81 0.15 2.22
C ILE A 26 -2.85 -0.43 0.81
N SER A 27 -3.27 0.37 -0.16
CA SER A 27 -3.30 0.00 -1.58
C SER A 27 -1.88 -0.17 -2.14
N ASP A 28 -1.69 -1.07 -3.11
CA ASP A 28 -0.42 -1.32 -3.78
C ASP A 28 0.16 -0.08 -4.47
N ILE A 29 -0.70 0.85 -4.92
CA ILE A 29 -0.28 2.12 -5.48
C ILE A 29 0.26 3.06 -4.41
N ASP A 30 -0.50 3.24 -3.34
CA ASP A 30 -0.11 4.09 -2.22
C ASP A 30 1.19 3.59 -1.58
N LEU A 31 1.31 2.27 -1.43
CA LEU A 31 2.49 1.64 -0.90
C LEU A 31 3.69 1.79 -1.84
N ALA A 32 3.47 1.69 -3.15
CA ALA A 32 4.52 1.94 -4.14
C ALA A 32 5.01 3.40 -4.09
N GLU A 33 4.10 4.36 -3.92
CA GLU A 33 4.43 5.78 -3.73
C GLU A 33 5.25 5.99 -2.45
N LEU A 34 4.80 5.43 -1.31
CA LEU A 34 5.50 5.51 -0.03
C LEU A 34 6.91 4.90 -0.12
N TYR A 35 7.05 3.77 -0.81
CA TYR A 35 8.33 3.09 -1.02
C TYR A 35 9.17 3.70 -2.14
N LYS A 36 8.65 4.68 -2.88
CA LYS A 36 9.27 5.32 -4.05
C LYS A 36 9.69 4.30 -5.12
N VAL A 37 8.81 3.34 -5.39
CA VAL A 37 8.97 2.32 -6.45
C VAL A 37 7.78 2.36 -7.39
N GLU A 38 7.92 1.80 -8.59
CA GLU A 38 6.77 1.60 -9.46
C GLU A 38 5.84 0.51 -8.88
N THR A 39 4.53 0.70 -8.97
CA THR A 39 3.53 -0.33 -8.58
C THR A 39 3.78 -1.67 -9.27
N ARG A 40 4.25 -1.65 -10.53
CA ARG A 40 4.61 -2.87 -11.28
C ARG A 40 5.78 -3.61 -10.61
N ILE A 41 6.79 -2.89 -10.12
CA ILE A 41 7.96 -3.48 -9.45
C ILE A 41 7.52 -4.09 -8.11
N LEU A 42 6.71 -3.38 -7.33
CA LEU A 42 6.15 -3.88 -6.07
C LEU A 42 5.38 -5.18 -6.31
N ASN A 43 4.43 -5.16 -7.26
CA ASN A 43 3.64 -6.34 -7.61
C ASN A 43 4.46 -7.50 -8.18
N GLN A 44 5.54 -7.22 -8.90
CA GLN A 44 6.46 -8.25 -9.38
C GLN A 44 7.22 -8.89 -8.22
N ALA A 45 7.64 -8.10 -7.23
CA ALA A 45 8.32 -8.58 -6.03
C ALA A 45 7.42 -9.50 -5.20
N VAL A 46 6.14 -9.12 -5.04
CA VAL A 46 5.10 -9.94 -4.39
C VAL A 46 4.92 -11.26 -5.13
N LYS A 47 4.69 -11.22 -6.44
CA LYS A 47 4.48 -12.43 -7.25
C LYS A 47 5.66 -13.41 -7.19
N ARG A 48 6.90 -12.90 -7.16
CA ARG A 48 8.11 -13.72 -7.02
C ARG A 48 8.23 -14.38 -5.64
N ASN A 49 7.56 -13.84 -4.63
CA ASN A 49 7.62 -14.30 -3.25
C ASN A 49 6.22 -14.66 -2.74
N ILE A 50 5.32 -15.12 -3.62
CA ILE A 50 3.89 -15.29 -3.28
C ILE A 50 3.66 -16.25 -2.11
N GLU A 51 4.57 -17.22 -1.91
CA GLU A 51 4.58 -18.14 -0.77
C GLU A 51 4.67 -17.43 0.60
N ARG A 52 5.13 -16.18 0.62
CA ARG A 52 5.23 -15.33 1.82
C ARG A 52 3.98 -14.49 2.08
N PHE A 53 3.03 -14.47 1.15
CA PHE A 53 1.86 -13.63 1.20
C PHE A 53 0.59 -14.49 1.33
N SER A 54 0.15 -14.70 2.57
CA SER A 54 -1.15 -15.33 2.85
C SER A 54 -2.30 -14.42 2.38
N LEU A 55 -3.50 -15.00 2.23
CA LEU A 55 -4.73 -14.27 1.95
C LEU A 55 -5.05 -13.23 3.03
N ASP A 56 -4.59 -13.45 4.26
CA ASP A 56 -4.74 -12.51 5.37
C ASP A 56 -3.76 -11.32 5.29
N PHE A 57 -2.74 -11.40 4.43
CA PHE A 57 -1.70 -10.38 4.29
C PHE A 57 -1.95 -9.48 3.08
N MET A 58 -2.56 -10.04 2.04
CA MET A 58 -2.94 -9.29 0.86
C MET A 58 -4.14 -9.90 0.16
N PHE A 59 -4.93 -9.05 -0.48
CA PHE A 59 -6.02 -9.47 -1.34
C PHE A 59 -6.25 -8.45 -2.45
N GLN A 60 -6.82 -8.90 -3.57
CA GLN A 60 -7.21 -7.98 -4.63
C GLN A 60 -8.54 -7.32 -4.25
N LEU A 61 -8.63 -6.00 -4.42
CA LEU A 61 -9.89 -5.29 -4.22
C LEU A 61 -10.90 -5.69 -5.29
N THR A 62 -12.17 -5.77 -4.90
CA THR A 62 -13.29 -5.84 -5.84
C THR A 62 -13.55 -4.46 -6.45
N LYS A 63 -14.34 -4.41 -7.53
CA LYS A 63 -14.72 -3.15 -8.17
C LYS A 63 -15.45 -2.24 -7.20
N ASP A 64 -16.38 -2.80 -6.42
CA ASP A 64 -17.18 -2.04 -5.46
C ASP A 64 -16.33 -1.52 -4.30
N GLU A 65 -15.42 -2.35 -3.74
CA GLU A 65 -14.48 -1.90 -2.70
C GLU A 65 -13.55 -0.80 -3.21
N PHE A 66 -13.11 -0.90 -4.46
CA PHE A 66 -12.25 0.10 -5.05
C PHE A 66 -12.99 1.42 -5.35
N GLU A 67 -14.22 1.36 -5.85
CA GLU A 67 -15.07 2.53 -6.05
C GLU A 67 -15.42 3.21 -4.72
N ASN A 68 -15.68 2.41 -3.67
CA ASN A 68 -15.88 2.91 -2.32
C ASN A 68 -14.62 3.59 -1.76
N LEU A 69 -13.43 3.03 -2.02
CA LEU A 69 -12.16 3.63 -1.63
C LEU A 69 -11.92 4.99 -2.33
N ILE A 70 -12.17 5.08 -3.65
CA ILE A 70 -12.04 6.34 -4.40
C ILE A 70 -13.08 7.39 -4.00
N SER A 71 -14.29 6.96 -3.62
CA SER A 71 -15.34 7.92 -3.22
C SER A 71 -15.10 8.48 -1.82
N GLN A 72 -14.57 7.66 -0.90
CA GLN A 72 -14.28 8.07 0.47
C GLN A 72 -13.01 8.92 0.59
N PHE A 73 -12.00 8.61 -0.22
CA PHE A 73 -10.75 9.34 -0.25
C PHE A 73 -10.67 10.00 -1.60
N VAL A 74 -10.59 11.34 -1.66
CA VAL A 74 -10.58 12.18 -2.89
C VAL A 74 -9.31 11.95 -3.72
N ILE A 75 -9.03 10.69 -4.03
CA ILE A 75 -8.00 10.24 -4.93
C ILE A 75 -8.53 10.65 -6.31
N SER A 76 -7.78 11.49 -7.00
CA SER A 76 -8.21 12.03 -8.28
C SER A 76 -8.51 10.90 -9.26
N SER A 77 -9.79 10.66 -9.55
CA SER A 77 -10.29 9.65 -10.50
C SER A 77 -9.64 9.78 -11.90
N SER A 78 -9.08 10.94 -12.21
CA SER A 78 -8.33 11.27 -13.44
C SER A 78 -7.05 10.47 -13.64
N GLN A 79 -6.39 9.97 -12.59
CA GLN A 79 -5.21 9.09 -12.71
C GLN A 79 -5.60 7.63 -13.06
N TRP A 80 -6.89 7.31 -12.95
CA TRP A 80 -7.41 5.94 -12.90
C TRP A 80 -8.39 5.60 -14.02
N GLY A 81 -8.64 6.55 -14.94
CA GLY A 81 -9.53 6.43 -16.09
C GLY A 81 -9.06 5.41 -17.13
N GLY A 82 -9.01 4.13 -16.76
CA GLY A 82 -8.55 3.04 -17.60
C GLY A 82 -7.83 1.89 -16.88
N ILE A 83 -7.91 1.79 -15.54
CA ILE A 83 -7.34 0.65 -14.82
C ILE A 83 -7.88 -0.66 -15.41
N ARG A 84 -7.01 -1.41 -16.08
CA ARG A 84 -7.33 -2.77 -16.56
C ARG A 84 -7.28 -3.82 -15.45
N LYS A 85 -6.66 -3.50 -14.30
CA LYS A 85 -6.45 -4.43 -13.20
C LYS A 85 -6.63 -3.75 -11.83
N LEU A 86 -7.61 -4.23 -11.07
CA LEU A 86 -7.89 -3.76 -9.71
C LEU A 86 -6.66 -3.90 -8.81
N PRO A 87 -6.40 -2.93 -7.92
CA PRO A 87 -5.23 -2.95 -7.07
C PRO A 87 -5.28 -4.04 -6.01
N TYR A 88 -4.11 -4.38 -5.48
CA TYR A 88 -4.01 -5.18 -4.27
C TYR A 88 -4.07 -4.27 -3.04
N ALA A 89 -4.69 -4.77 -1.98
CA ALA A 89 -4.64 -4.20 -0.65
C ALA A 89 -3.73 -5.06 0.23
N PHE A 90 -2.91 -4.40 1.05
CA PHE A 90 -1.97 -5.04 1.96
C PHE A 90 -2.29 -4.65 3.39
N THR A 91 -2.40 -5.63 4.28
CA THR A 91 -2.49 -5.38 5.72
C THR A 91 -1.13 -4.97 6.28
N GLU A 92 -1.07 -4.58 7.55
CA GLU A 92 0.17 -4.31 8.27
C GLU A 92 1.21 -5.45 8.11
N GLN A 93 0.76 -6.70 8.22
CA GLN A 93 1.61 -7.87 8.04
C GLN A 93 2.11 -7.98 6.60
N GLY A 94 1.24 -7.70 5.62
CA GLY A 94 1.62 -7.65 4.21
C GLY A 94 2.66 -6.57 3.90
N VAL A 95 2.53 -5.39 4.51
CA VAL A 95 3.49 -4.29 4.44
C VAL A 95 4.85 -4.72 5.01
N ALA A 96 4.85 -5.39 6.17
CA ALA A 96 6.05 -5.93 6.78
C ALA A 96 6.76 -6.92 5.86
N MET A 97 6.03 -7.86 5.26
CA MET A 97 6.59 -8.82 4.30
C MET A 97 7.16 -8.12 3.07
N LEU A 98 6.49 -7.10 2.56
CA LEU A 98 6.96 -6.29 1.42
C LEU A 98 8.28 -5.58 1.72
N SER A 99 8.45 -5.02 2.91
CA SER A 99 9.70 -4.35 3.29
C SER A 99 10.90 -5.30 3.27
N GLY A 100 10.72 -6.54 3.73
CA GLY A 100 11.74 -7.59 3.70
C GLY A 100 12.05 -8.12 2.30
N VAL A 101 11.08 -8.07 1.38
CA VAL A 101 11.25 -8.50 -0.01
C VAL A 101 11.93 -7.42 -0.87
N LEU A 102 11.53 -6.15 -0.71
CA LEU A 102 12.08 -5.03 -1.50
C LEU A 102 13.48 -4.61 -1.07
N LYS A 103 13.85 -4.81 0.20
CA LYS A 103 15.19 -4.51 0.76
C LYS A 103 15.71 -3.09 0.49
N SER A 104 14.80 -2.12 0.33
CA SER A 104 15.12 -0.71 0.15
C SER A 104 15.14 -0.01 1.51
N GLU A 105 16.11 0.89 1.75
CA GLU A 105 16.14 1.72 2.97
C GLU A 105 14.85 2.50 3.19
N THR A 106 14.19 2.91 2.11
CA THR A 106 12.89 3.59 2.16
C THR A 106 11.79 2.63 2.62
N ALA A 107 11.77 1.40 2.09
CA ALA A 107 10.79 0.40 2.49
C ALA A 107 10.95 -0.02 3.97
N VAL A 108 12.19 -0.15 4.45
CA VAL A 108 12.48 -0.43 5.86
C VAL A 108 12.00 0.71 6.76
N ARG A 109 12.26 1.96 6.40
CA ARG A 109 11.81 3.13 7.19
C ARG A 109 10.30 3.24 7.27
N VAL A 110 9.60 3.06 6.15
CA VAL A 110 8.14 3.12 6.11
C VAL A 110 7.54 1.98 6.93
N ASN A 111 8.12 0.78 6.90
CA ASN A 111 7.68 -0.32 7.75
C ASN A 111 7.80 0.01 9.25
N ILE A 112 8.93 0.57 9.67
CA ILE A 112 9.14 0.99 11.08
C ILE A 112 8.13 2.07 11.51
N GLN A 113 7.58 2.84 10.57
CA GLN A 113 6.60 3.89 10.87
C GLN A 113 5.16 3.41 10.87
N ILE A 114 4.89 2.25 10.27
CA ILE A 114 3.56 1.63 10.21
C ILE A 114 3.33 0.72 11.43
N MET A 115 4.40 0.06 11.93
CA MET A 115 4.41 -0.74 13.17
C MET A 115 4.51 0.15 14.42
#